data_AF-A0A349EGU2-F1
#
_entry.id   AF-A0A349EGU2-F1
#
_cell.length_a   1.000
_cell.length_b   1.000
_cell.length_c   1.000
_cell.angle_alpha   90.00
_cell.angle_beta   90.00
_cell.angle_gamma   90.00
#
_symmetry.space_group_name_H-M   'P 1'
#
loop_
_entity.id
_entity.type
_entity.pdbx_description
1 polymer ?
#
loop_
_entity_poly.entity_id
_entity_poly.type
_entity_poly.pdbx_seq_one_letter_code
_entity_poly.pdbx_strand_id
1 'polypeptide(L)'
;NAAEHFVKGKRQNQLSEEHIAKIIDTYQHRKEEPRYSRRVEMAEIEKNDFNLNISRYISTAVGEAEVDLPEINTELVTLAQNIKDARDKHNTFLKELGLPALP
;
A
#
# COMPACT_ATOMS: atom_id res chain seq x y z
N ASN A 1 -12.50 -2.37 -12.54
CA ASN A 1 -11.53 -3.32 -11.97
C ASN A 1 -12.05 -3.80 -10.61
N ALA A 2 -12.71 -4.95 -10.58
CA ALA A 2 -13.24 -5.52 -9.33
C ALA A 2 -12.32 -6.59 -8.71
N ALA A 3 -11.04 -6.63 -9.12
CA ALA A 3 -10.09 -7.65 -8.70
C ALA A 3 -9.81 -7.68 -7.18
N GLU A 4 -10.19 -6.64 -6.44
CA GLU A 4 -10.09 -6.58 -4.97
C GLU A 4 -11.47 -6.60 -4.29
N HIS A 5 -12.56 -6.57 -5.06
CA HIS A 5 -13.93 -6.46 -4.56
C HIS A 5 -14.65 -7.81 -4.63
N PHE A 6 -14.12 -8.79 -3.92
CA PHE A 6 -14.74 -10.10 -3.76
C PHE A 6 -14.43 -10.69 -2.38
N VAL A 7 -15.33 -11.55 -1.90
CA VAL A 7 -15.08 -12.39 -0.74
C VAL A 7 -14.31 -13.63 -1.21
N LYS A 8 -13.07 -13.78 -0.74
CA LYS A 8 -12.21 -14.90 -1.13
C LYS A 8 -12.79 -16.21 -0.61
N GLY A 9 -13.03 -17.15 -1.50
CA GLY A 9 -13.42 -18.51 -1.14
C GLY A 9 -12.35 -19.53 -1.51
N LYS A 10 -12.59 -20.80 -1.13
CA LYS A 10 -11.61 -21.88 -1.31
C LYS A 10 -11.45 -22.35 -2.76
N ARG A 11 -12.56 -22.44 -3.50
CA ARG A 11 -12.59 -22.85 -4.92
C ARG A 11 -13.11 -21.75 -5.83
N GLN A 12 -13.96 -20.89 -5.31
CA GLN A 12 -14.60 -19.81 -6.02
C GLN A 12 -14.68 -18.60 -5.10
N ASN A 13 -14.52 -17.42 -5.67
CA ASN A 13 -14.76 -16.16 -4.99
C ASN A 13 -16.24 -15.81 -5.08
N GLN A 14 -16.74 -15.06 -4.10
CA GLN A 14 -18.13 -14.62 -4.06
C GLN A 14 -18.21 -13.10 -4.09
N LEU A 15 -19.25 -12.56 -4.71
CA LEU A 15 -19.57 -11.14 -4.60
C LEU A 15 -20.56 -10.97 -3.45
N SER A 16 -20.23 -10.11 -2.48
CA SER A 16 -21.19 -9.67 -1.47
C SER A 16 -22.18 -8.69 -2.10
N GLU A 17 -23.30 -8.46 -1.42
CA GLU A 17 -24.28 -7.45 -1.84
C GLU A 17 -23.65 -6.05 -1.98
N GLU A 18 -22.72 -5.69 -1.10
CA GLU A 18 -21.97 -4.43 -1.16
C GLU A 18 -21.11 -4.33 -2.43
N HIS A 19 -20.40 -5.41 -2.80
CA HIS A 19 -19.59 -5.42 -4.01
C HIS A 19 -20.46 -5.28 -5.26
N ILE A 20 -21.60 -5.97 -5.29
CA ILE A 20 -22.57 -5.89 -6.38
C ILE A 20 -23.10 -4.46 -6.49
N ALA A 21 -23.52 -3.87 -5.37
CA ALA A 21 -24.03 -2.50 -5.32
C ALA A 21 -22.99 -1.50 -5.85
N LYS A 22 -21.72 -1.61 -5.42
CA LYS A 22 -20.62 -0.75 -5.92
C LYS A 22 -20.44 -0.87 -7.44
N ILE A 23 -20.44 -2.10 -7.96
CA ILE A 23 -20.29 -2.36 -9.41
C ILE A 23 -21.45 -1.72 -10.19
N ILE A 24 -22.68 -1.94 -9.75
CA ILE A 24 -23.88 -1.42 -10.39
C ILE A 24 -23.87 0.10 -10.38
N ASP A 25 -23.64 0.71 -9.21
CA ASP A 25 -23.61 2.17 -9.05
C ASP A 25 -22.54 2.81 -9.94
N THR A 26 -21.33 2.24 -9.96
CA THR A 26 -20.23 2.74 -10.78
C THR A 26 -20.55 2.64 -12.27
N TYR A 27 -21.13 1.52 -12.70
CA TYR A 27 -21.55 1.36 -14.08
C TYR A 27 -22.66 2.35 -14.43
N GLN A 28 -23.78 2.34 -13.70
CA GLN A 28 -24.97 3.15 -13.98
C GLN A 28 -24.64 4.63 -14.12
N HIS A 29 -23.82 5.16 -13.22
CA HIS A 29 -23.47 6.58 -13.18
C HIS A 29 -22.18 6.90 -13.94
N ARG A 30 -21.52 5.90 -14.55
CA ARG A 30 -20.25 6.02 -15.27
C ARG A 30 -19.18 6.75 -14.44
N LYS A 31 -19.13 6.46 -13.13
CA LYS A 31 -18.18 7.08 -12.19
C LYS A 31 -16.76 6.66 -12.55
N GLU A 32 -15.84 7.61 -12.53
CA GLU A 32 -14.40 7.34 -12.62
C GLU A 32 -13.80 7.35 -11.22
N GLU A 33 -13.07 6.30 -10.88
CA GLU A 33 -12.43 6.12 -9.58
C GLU A 33 -11.01 5.59 -9.82
N PRO A 34 -9.98 6.22 -9.23
CA PRO A 34 -8.59 5.81 -9.40
C PRO A 34 -8.42 4.31 -9.16
N ARG A 35 -7.78 3.61 -10.11
CA ARG A 35 -7.49 2.16 -10.08
C ARG A 35 -8.72 1.24 -10.15
N TYR A 36 -9.94 1.78 -10.06
CA TYR A 36 -11.18 1.02 -10.10
C TYR A 36 -11.94 1.19 -11.42
N SER A 37 -12.22 2.41 -11.87
CA SER A 37 -13.01 2.65 -13.09
C SER A 37 -12.50 3.86 -13.88
N ARG A 38 -12.56 3.76 -15.20
CA ARG A 38 -12.24 4.85 -16.13
C ARG A 38 -13.11 4.71 -17.36
N ARG A 39 -13.60 5.80 -17.91
CA ARG A 39 -14.25 5.83 -19.22
C ARG A 39 -13.17 5.91 -20.29
N VAL A 40 -13.35 5.12 -21.33
CA VAL A 40 -12.38 5.00 -22.42
C VAL A 40 -13.13 5.27 -23.71
N GLU A 41 -12.60 6.17 -24.52
CA GLU A 41 -13.15 6.50 -25.83
C GLU A 41 -12.81 5.41 -26.85
N MET A 42 -13.65 5.27 -27.88
CA MET A 42 -13.47 4.22 -28.90
C MET A 42 -12.13 4.33 -29.64
N ALA A 43 -11.62 5.55 -29.84
CA ALA A 43 -10.32 5.78 -30.47
C ALA A 43 -9.16 5.19 -29.66
N GLU A 44 -9.24 5.19 -28.32
CA GLU A 44 -8.22 4.56 -27.48
C GLU A 44 -8.35 3.03 -27.49
N ILE A 45 -9.58 2.51 -27.58
CA ILE A 45 -9.83 1.08 -27.73
C ILE A 45 -9.24 0.57 -29.06
N GLU A 46 -9.45 1.31 -30.15
CA GLU A 46 -8.89 1.01 -31.47
C GLU A 46 -7.35 1.05 -31.44
N LYS A 47 -6.75 2.07 -30.80
CA LYS A 47 -5.28 2.15 -30.60
C LYS A 47 -4.72 0.95 -29.84
N ASN A 48 -5.53 0.31 -28.99
CA ASN A 48 -5.18 -0.90 -28.25
C ASN A 48 -5.62 -2.19 -28.97
N ASP A 49 -5.83 -2.15 -30.29
CA ASP A 49 -6.24 -3.29 -31.13
C ASP A 49 -7.54 -3.96 -30.65
N PHE A 50 -8.48 -3.16 -30.14
CA PHE A 50 -9.72 -3.63 -29.51
C PHE A 50 -9.51 -4.60 -28.34
N ASN A 51 -8.32 -4.59 -27.73
CA ASN A 51 -8.01 -5.42 -26.59
C ASN A 51 -8.64 -4.81 -25.33
N LEU A 52 -9.66 -5.47 -24.78
CA LEU A 52 -10.42 -4.98 -23.61
C LEU A 52 -9.82 -5.41 -22.26
N ASN A 53 -8.58 -5.90 -22.23
CA ASN A 53 -7.92 -6.20 -20.96
C ASN A 53 -7.76 -4.92 -20.13
N ILE A 54 -8.31 -4.95 -18.91
CA ILE A 54 -8.42 -3.80 -18.01
C ILE A 54 -7.06 -3.17 -17.69
N SER A 55 -5.98 -3.98 -17.62
CA SER A 55 -4.63 -3.49 -17.31
C SER A 55 -4.08 -2.51 -18.35
N ARG A 56 -4.65 -2.48 -19.57
CA ARG A 56 -4.30 -1.51 -20.62
C ARG A 56 -4.89 -0.13 -20.38
N TYR A 57 -5.93 -0.02 -19.57
CA TYR A 57 -6.69 1.21 -19.40
C TYR A 57 -6.67 1.73 -17.96
N ILE A 58 -6.32 0.90 -17.00
CA ILE A 58 -6.28 1.23 -15.58
C ILE A 58 -5.03 0.60 -14.99
N SER A 59 -4.14 1.44 -14.45
CA SER A 59 -3.02 0.95 -13.65
C SER A 59 -3.53 0.39 -12.33
N THR A 60 -3.07 -0.81 -11.97
CA THR A 60 -3.32 -1.42 -10.66
C THR A 60 -2.17 -1.18 -9.69
N ALA A 61 -1.12 -0.45 -10.11
CA ALA A 61 -0.01 -0.14 -9.24
C ALA A 61 -0.49 0.74 -8.09
N VAL A 62 -0.20 0.32 -6.87
CA VAL A 62 -0.36 1.14 -5.68
C VAL A 62 0.81 2.10 -5.64
N GLY A 63 0.55 3.39 -5.78
CA GLY A 63 1.58 4.40 -5.50
C GLY A 63 2.03 4.24 -4.06
N GLU A 64 3.34 4.28 -3.83
CA GLU A 64 3.90 4.24 -2.48
C GLU A 64 3.31 5.41 -1.67
N ALA A 65 3.02 5.17 -0.39
CA ALA A 65 2.55 6.24 0.48
C ALA A 65 3.60 7.36 0.48
N GLU A 66 3.16 8.61 0.36
CA GLU A 66 4.07 9.74 0.51
C GLU A 66 4.68 9.69 1.91
N VAL A 67 5.99 9.61 1.95
CA VAL A 67 6.76 9.49 3.18
C VAL A 67 7.15 10.89 3.66
N ASP A 68 6.80 11.25 4.90
CA ASP A 68 7.29 12.47 5.54
C ASP A 68 8.76 12.27 5.95
N LEU A 69 9.67 12.74 5.08
CA LEU A 69 11.12 12.65 5.32
C LEU A 69 11.57 13.39 6.60
N PRO A 70 11.07 14.61 6.91
CA PRO A 70 11.32 15.25 8.20
C PRO A 70 10.92 14.43 9.43
N GLU A 71 9.75 13.80 9.42
CA GLU A 71 9.25 12.96 10.52
C GLU A 71 10.17 11.75 10.71
N ILE A 72 10.44 11.00 9.64
CA ILE A 72 11.34 9.83 9.69
C ILE A 72 12.73 10.23 10.18
N ASN A 73 13.28 11.35 9.73
CA ASN A 73 14.58 11.80 10.19
C ASN A 73 14.58 12.09 11.70
N THR A 74 13.50 12.68 12.21
CA THR A 74 13.33 12.94 13.64
C THR A 74 13.24 11.64 14.44
N GLU A 75 12.51 10.64 13.92
CA GLU A 75 12.44 9.30 14.51
C GLU A 75 13.82 8.62 14.54
N LEU A 76 14.57 8.68 13.43
CA LEU A 76 15.91 8.09 13.32
C LEU A 76 16.87 8.71 14.33
N VAL A 77 16.86 10.03 14.47
CA VAL A 77 17.69 10.75 15.46
C VAL A 77 17.32 10.33 16.88
N THR A 78 16.02 10.28 17.18
CA THR A 78 15.52 9.87 18.50
C THR A 78 15.91 8.42 18.82
N LEU A 79 15.77 7.51 17.85
CA LEU A 79 16.16 6.11 18.00
C LEU A 79 17.66 5.97 18.22
N ALA A 80 18.50 6.71 17.49
CA ALA A 80 19.94 6.70 17.67
C ALA A 80 20.35 7.17 19.07
N GLN A 81 19.68 8.20 19.60
CA GLN A 81 19.90 8.66 20.96
C GLN A 81 19.48 7.60 22.00
N ASN A 82 18.31 6.97 21.82
CA ASN A 82 17.85 5.90 22.70
C ASN A 82 18.79 4.69 22.70
N ILE A 83 19.33 4.31 21.54
CA ILE A 83 20.33 3.24 21.42
C ILE A 83 21.58 3.60 22.21
N LYS A 84 22.07 4.84 22.07
CA LYS A 84 23.24 5.32 22.81
C LYS A 84 23.00 5.29 24.31
N ASP A 85 21.88 5.83 24.78
CA ASP A 85 21.56 5.88 26.21
C ASP A 85 21.39 4.49 26.82
N ALA A 86 20.74 3.58 26.09
CA ALA A 86 20.61 2.18 26.49
C ALA A 86 21.98 1.49 26.55
N ARG A 87 22.86 1.75 25.58
CA ARG A 87 24.23 1.22 25.55
C ARG A 87 25.07 1.74 26.71
N ASP A 88 24.98 3.03 27.02
CA ASP A 88 25.75 3.65 28.11
C ASP A 88 25.29 3.11 29.47
N LYS A 89 23.97 2.95 29.67
CA LYS A 89 23.40 2.26 30.84
C LYS A 89 23.90 0.82 30.94
N HIS A 90 23.87 0.07 29.83
CA HIS A 90 24.36 -1.29 29.79
C HIS A 90 25.86 -1.39 30.15
N ASN A 91 26.68 -0.49 29.60
CA ASN A 91 28.11 -0.43 29.89
C ASN A 91 28.41 -0.07 31.36
N THR A 92 27.51 0.67 32.01
CA THR A 92 27.61 0.94 33.46
C THR A 92 27.49 -0.36 34.25
N PHE A 93 26.50 -1.20 33.93
CA PHE A 93 26.35 -2.52 34.56
C PHE A 93 27.51 -3.47 34.25
N LEU A 94 28.01 -3.48 33.01
CA LEU A 94 29.19 -4.30 32.66
C LEU A 94 30.42 -3.90 33.47
N LYS A 95 30.63 -2.60 33.69
CA LYS A 95 31.73 -2.08 34.50
C LYS A 95 31.63 -2.52 35.96
N GLU A 96 30.42 -2.49 36.55
CA GLU A 96 30.17 -2.97 37.92
C GLU A 96 30.46 -4.47 38.06
N LEU A 97 30.22 -5.25 37.00
CA LEU A 97 30.49 -6.69 36.94
C LEU A 97 31.94 -7.04 36.57
N GLY A 98 32.80 -6.05 36.29
CA GLY A 98 34.18 -6.27 35.86
C GLY A 98 34.32 -6.84 34.43
N LEU A 99 33.29 -6.66 33.60
CA LEU A 99 33.25 -7.14 32.22
C LEU A 99 33.64 -6.01 31.22
N PRO A 100 34.18 -6.36 30.03
CA PRO A 100 34.53 -5.38 29.00
C PRO A 100 33.28 -4.71 28.43
N ALA A 101 33.38 -3.40 28.16
CA ALA A 101 32.30 -2.60 27.60
C ALA A 101 32.02 -2.94 26.13
N LEU A 102 30.77 -2.75 25.72
CA LEU A 102 30.35 -2.83 24.32
C LEU A 102 30.82 -1.59 23.53
N PRO A 103 31.21 -1.77 22.25
CA PRO A 103 31.73 -0.71 21.38
C PRO A 103 30.69 0.37 21.10
#